data_AF-A0A6J1Z3S9-F1
#
_entry.id   AF-A0A6J1Z3S9-F1
#
_cell.length_a   1.000
_cell.length_b   1.000
_cell.length_c   1.000
_cell.angle_alpha   90.00
_cell.angle_beta   90.00
_cell.angle_gamma   90.00
#
_symmetry.space_group_name_H-M   'P 1'
#
loop_
_entity.id
_entity.type
_entity.pdbx_description
1 polymer ?
#
loop_
_entity_poly.entity_id
_entity_poly.type
_entity_poly.pdbx_seq_one_letter_code
_entity_poly.pdbx_strand_id
1 'polypeptide(L)'
;MRVMWVGRRGGKVRIWEGEGASRPTPRGTWSPESREEQVQSVARLSAEPPPSSCLLGRTLTGWVQRTFQSTQAATASSRNSCAADDKATDPLPKDCPVSSYNEWDPLEEVIVGRAENACVPPFTVEVKANTYEKYWPFYQKHGGHYFPKDHLKKAVTEIEEMCNILKMEGVTVRRPDPIDWSLKYKTPDFESTGK
;
A
#
# COMPACT_ATOMS: atom_id res chain seq x y z
N MET A 1 18.73 -15.04 -14.92
CA MET A 1 18.29 -14.06 -13.91
C MET A 1 17.55 -12.96 -14.64
N ARG A 2 16.25 -12.78 -14.39
CA ARG A 2 15.49 -11.68 -15.00
C ARG A 2 15.64 -10.43 -14.16
N VAL A 3 15.88 -9.30 -14.81
CA VAL A 3 16.06 -8.00 -14.16
C VAL A 3 14.90 -7.11 -14.59
N MET A 4 14.22 -6.52 -13.61
CA MET A 4 13.13 -5.60 -13.83
C MET A 4 13.67 -4.17 -13.80
N TRP A 5 13.32 -3.37 -14.81
CA TRP A 5 13.74 -1.98 -14.90
C TRP A 5 12.51 -1.08 -14.86
N VAL A 6 12.55 -0.08 -13.97
CA VAL A 6 11.51 0.95 -13.86
C VAL A 6 12.05 2.27 -14.42
N GLY A 7 11.28 2.90 -15.31
CA GLY A 7 11.66 4.18 -15.92
C GLY A 7 10.46 5.08 -16.18
N ARG A 8 10.68 6.40 -16.14
CA ARG A 8 9.69 7.43 -16.49
C ARG A 8 9.92 7.89 -17.93
N ARG A 9 8.86 7.89 -18.75
CA ARG A 9 8.86 8.57 -20.06
C ARG A 9 7.52 9.30 -20.22
N GLY A 10 7.56 10.62 -20.42
CA GLY A 10 6.37 11.44 -20.61
C GLY A 10 5.41 11.42 -19.41
N GLY A 11 5.94 11.45 -18.18
CA GLY A 11 5.12 11.46 -16.96
C GLY A 11 4.53 10.11 -16.54
N LYS A 12 4.61 9.07 -17.37
CA LYS A 12 4.09 7.73 -17.06
C LYS A 12 5.22 6.78 -16.66
N VAL A 13 5.03 6.04 -15.57
CA VAL A 13 5.93 4.96 -15.12
C VAL A 13 5.72 3.73 -16.01
N ARG A 14 6.81 3.16 -16.53
CA ARG A 14 6.80 1.90 -17.28
C ARG A 14 7.82 0.92 -16.73
N ILE A 15 7.43 -0.34 -16.76
CA ILE A 15 8.21 -1.49 -16.29
C ILE A 15 8.63 -2.33 -17.49
N TRP A 16 9.90 -2.74 -17.51
CA TRP A 16 10.48 -3.60 -18.55
C TRP A 16 11.12 -4.82 -17.89
N GLU A 17 10.92 -5.99 -18.48
CA GLU A 17 11.54 -7.25 -18.05
C GLU A 17 12.49 -7.72 -19.16
N GLY A 18 13.75 -7.98 -18.81
CA GLY A 18 14.76 -8.45 -19.76
C GLY A 18 15.86 -9.27 -19.09
N GLU A 19 16.59 -10.04 -19.88
CA GLU A 19 17.77 -10.78 -19.44
C GLU A 19 19.03 -9.97 -19.77
N GLY A 20 19.81 -9.59 -18.75
CA GLY A 20 21.04 -8.83 -18.89
C GLY A 20 21.08 -7.52 -18.08
N ALA A 21 22.29 -7.07 -17.73
CA ALA A 21 22.55 -5.96 -16.80
C ALA A 21 22.57 -4.55 -17.44
N SER A 22 22.16 -4.43 -18.71
CA SER A 22 22.31 -3.18 -19.48
C SER A 22 20.95 -2.51 -19.70
N ARG A 23 20.78 -1.25 -19.25
CA ARG A 23 19.59 -0.44 -19.57
C ARG A 23 19.51 -0.21 -21.09
N PRO A 24 18.34 -0.40 -21.73
CA PRO A 24 18.19 -0.08 -23.14
C PRO A 24 18.26 1.43 -23.38
N THR A 25 18.99 1.85 -24.42
CA THR A 25 19.18 3.26 -24.80
C THR A 25 17.94 3.83 -25.52
N PRO A 26 17.71 5.16 -25.52
CA PRO A 26 16.44 5.75 -25.91
C PRO A 26 16.27 5.99 -27.42
N ARG A 27 17.12 5.43 -28.29
CA ARG A 27 17.05 5.63 -29.75
C ARG A 27 17.04 4.29 -30.49
N GLY A 28 15.82 3.85 -30.78
CA GLY A 28 15.53 2.79 -31.74
C GLY A 28 14.10 2.99 -32.22
N THR A 29 13.95 3.48 -33.44
CA THR A 29 12.69 3.55 -34.18
C THR A 29 12.20 2.12 -34.46
N TRP A 30 10.94 1.82 -34.15
CA TRP A 30 10.33 0.53 -34.49
C TRP A 30 9.61 0.66 -35.84
N SER A 31 10.03 -0.16 -36.82
CA SER A 31 9.30 -0.36 -38.09
C SER A 31 8.13 -1.32 -37.83
N PRO A 32 6.89 -1.03 -38.27
CA PRO A 32 5.74 -1.86 -37.99
C PRO A 32 5.64 -2.96 -39.04
N GLU A 33 6.47 -3.99 -38.94
CA GLU A 33 6.30 -5.20 -39.73
C GLU A 33 6.76 -6.39 -38.90
N SER A 34 5.86 -7.36 -38.69
CA SER A 34 6.01 -8.55 -37.83
C SER A 34 5.44 -8.43 -36.41
N ARG A 35 4.13 -8.18 -36.27
CA ARG A 35 3.34 -8.73 -35.13
C ARG A 35 1.81 -8.74 -35.32
N GLU A 36 1.32 -8.89 -36.54
CA GLU A 36 -0.13 -9.09 -36.78
C GLU A 36 -0.52 -10.56 -37.03
N GLU A 37 0.42 -11.51 -37.13
CA GLU A 37 0.08 -12.89 -37.50
C GLU A 37 -0.17 -13.87 -36.33
N GLN A 38 -0.33 -13.38 -35.09
CA GLN A 38 -0.53 -14.28 -33.93
C GLN A 38 -1.67 -13.88 -32.97
N VAL A 39 -2.63 -13.05 -33.42
CA VAL A 39 -3.81 -12.70 -32.58
C VAL A 39 -5.15 -13.03 -33.26
N GLN A 40 -5.16 -13.79 -34.36
CA GLN A 40 -6.41 -14.14 -35.08
C GLN A 40 -6.85 -15.61 -35.00
N SER A 41 -6.38 -16.41 -34.04
CA SER A 41 -6.75 -17.84 -33.96
C SER A 41 -7.64 -18.26 -32.78
N VAL A 42 -7.97 -17.42 -31.80
CA VAL A 42 -8.71 -17.87 -30.60
C VAL A 42 -9.74 -16.85 -30.10
N ALA A 43 -10.78 -16.60 -30.89
CA ALA A 43 -12.10 -16.16 -30.38
C ALA A 43 -13.13 -16.09 -31.52
N ARG A 44 -13.68 -17.24 -31.94
CA ARG A 44 -15.01 -17.32 -32.59
C ARG A 44 -15.69 -18.62 -32.17
N LEU A 45 -17.03 -18.56 -32.09
CA LEU A 45 -18.03 -19.53 -31.58
C LEU A 45 -18.37 -19.27 -30.09
N SER A 46 -19.57 -18.82 -29.69
CA SER A 46 -20.88 -18.75 -30.33
C SER A 46 -21.77 -17.74 -29.59
N ALA A 47 -22.58 -16.95 -30.31
CA ALA A 47 -23.95 -16.60 -29.94
C ALA A 47 -24.60 -15.81 -31.10
N GLU A 48 -25.62 -16.40 -31.74
CA GLU A 48 -26.51 -15.79 -32.74
C GLU A 48 -27.67 -15.02 -32.05
N PRO A 49 -28.24 -13.95 -32.65
CA PRO A 49 -29.44 -13.23 -32.19
C PRO A 49 -30.71 -13.61 -32.99
N PRO A 50 -31.94 -13.31 -32.51
CA PRO A 50 -32.88 -12.49 -33.32
C PRO A 50 -33.98 -11.77 -32.47
N PRO A 51 -35.02 -11.13 -33.07
CA PRO A 51 -34.98 -10.02 -34.03
C PRO A 51 -35.92 -8.85 -33.67
N SER A 52 -35.82 -7.80 -34.49
CA SER A 52 -36.50 -6.50 -34.52
C SER A 52 -38.04 -6.51 -34.66
N SER A 53 -38.75 -5.49 -34.11
CA SER A 53 -39.37 -4.41 -34.92
C SER A 53 -40.40 -3.52 -34.15
N CYS A 54 -40.42 -2.23 -34.56
CA CYS A 54 -41.54 -1.27 -34.64
C CYS A 54 -42.05 -0.44 -33.42
N LEU A 55 -41.63 0.84 -33.46
CA LEU A 55 -42.44 2.08 -33.51
C LEU A 55 -43.24 2.62 -32.29
N LEU A 56 -43.23 3.97 -32.23
CA LEU A 56 -44.00 4.93 -31.39
C LEU A 56 -43.59 4.99 -29.91
N GLY A 57 -43.30 6.13 -29.28
CA GLY A 57 -43.42 7.53 -29.66
C GLY A 57 -43.32 8.39 -28.38
N ARG A 58 -43.42 9.71 -28.57
CA ARG A 58 -43.66 10.77 -27.57
C ARG A 58 -42.44 11.29 -26.80
N THR A 59 -42.19 12.55 -27.13
CA THR A 59 -41.46 13.56 -26.39
C THR A 59 -41.91 13.67 -24.93
N LEU A 60 -40.99 14.02 -24.04
CA LEU A 60 -41.14 15.11 -23.06
C LEU A 60 -39.76 15.47 -22.49
N THR A 61 -39.41 16.74 -22.67
CA THR A 61 -38.28 17.44 -22.05
C THR A 61 -38.53 17.60 -20.54
N GLY A 62 -37.48 17.44 -19.74
CA GLY A 62 -37.58 17.62 -18.29
C GLY A 62 -36.22 17.68 -17.61
N TRP A 63 -35.51 18.80 -17.79
CA TRP A 63 -34.34 19.14 -16.99
C TRP A 63 -34.81 19.57 -15.60
N VAL A 64 -34.59 18.72 -14.59
CA VAL A 64 -34.84 19.09 -13.19
C VAL A 64 -33.58 19.76 -12.65
N GLN A 65 -33.56 21.09 -12.63
CA GLN A 65 -32.61 21.87 -11.84
C GLN A 65 -32.95 21.70 -10.36
N ARG A 66 -32.04 21.11 -9.60
CA ARG A 66 -32.15 21.02 -8.14
C ARG A 66 -31.55 22.30 -7.55
N THR A 67 -32.39 23.29 -7.26
CA THR A 67 -32.00 24.52 -6.57
C THR A 67 -31.82 24.21 -5.08
N PHE A 68 -30.57 24.14 -4.63
CA PHE A 68 -30.27 24.17 -3.21
C PHE A 68 -30.47 25.61 -2.70
N GLN A 69 -31.52 25.80 -1.89
CA GLN A 69 -31.73 27.06 -1.18
C GLN A 69 -30.69 27.20 -0.09
N SER A 70 -29.81 28.18 -0.30
CA SER A 70 -28.85 28.69 0.67
C SER A 70 -29.61 29.17 1.93
N THR A 71 -29.45 28.46 3.04
CA THR A 71 -29.92 28.94 4.35
C THR A 71 -28.75 29.64 5.03
N GLN A 72 -29.00 30.91 5.36
CA GLN A 72 -28.05 31.86 5.87
C GLN A 72 -27.49 31.46 7.24
N ALA A 73 -26.25 31.88 7.47
CA ALA A 73 -25.51 31.75 8.72
C ALA A 73 -26.25 32.43 9.89
N ALA A 74 -26.42 31.68 10.98
CA ALA A 74 -26.79 32.24 12.27
C ALA A 74 -25.57 32.91 12.91
N THR A 75 -25.62 34.23 13.02
CA THR A 75 -24.69 35.02 13.83
C THR A 75 -25.02 34.83 15.31
N ALA A 76 -24.27 33.97 15.99
CA ALA A 76 -24.27 33.92 17.44
C ALA A 76 -23.48 35.13 17.97
N SER A 77 -24.19 36.21 18.33
CA SER A 77 -23.61 37.32 19.06
C SER A 77 -23.42 36.90 20.52
N SER A 78 -22.23 36.40 20.86
CA SER A 78 -21.81 36.27 22.25
C SER A 78 -21.02 37.52 22.62
N ARG A 79 -21.70 38.48 23.25
CA ARG A 79 -21.02 39.54 23.99
C ARG A 79 -20.49 38.95 25.29
N ASN A 80 -19.19 38.68 25.33
CA ASN A 80 -18.44 38.71 26.57
C ASN A 80 -17.37 39.80 26.48
N SER A 81 -17.68 40.96 27.07
CA SER A 81 -16.68 41.94 27.45
C SER A 81 -16.17 41.61 28.85
N CYS A 82 -14.87 41.37 29.02
CA CYS A 82 -14.13 41.70 30.23
C CYS A 82 -12.63 41.42 30.09
N ALA A 83 -11.85 42.42 30.50
CA ALA A 83 -10.46 42.36 30.95
C ALA A 83 -9.37 41.98 29.94
N ALA A 84 -8.51 42.96 29.67
CA ALA A 84 -7.16 42.74 29.19
C ALA A 84 -6.39 41.96 30.25
N ASP A 85 -6.02 40.72 29.94
CA ASP A 85 -4.95 39.99 30.60
C ASP A 85 -3.86 39.76 29.55
N ASP A 86 -2.77 40.52 29.65
CA ASP A 86 -1.49 40.23 29.04
C ASP A 86 -0.99 38.89 29.60
N LYS A 87 -1.36 37.77 28.96
CA LYS A 87 -0.83 36.48 29.37
C LYS A 87 -0.55 35.58 28.17
N ALA A 88 0.76 35.52 27.88
CA ALA A 88 1.46 34.47 27.16
C ALA A 88 0.81 34.06 25.84
N THR A 89 1.34 34.60 24.75
CA THR A 89 1.32 33.97 23.43
C THR A 89 2.11 32.66 23.52
N ASP A 90 1.54 31.64 24.18
CA ASP A 90 2.02 30.28 24.02
C ASP A 90 1.89 29.95 22.53
N PRO A 91 2.98 29.59 21.83
CA PRO A 91 2.90 29.23 20.43
C PRO A 91 1.90 28.09 20.30
N LEU A 92 0.99 28.22 19.32
CA LEU A 92 0.01 27.20 18.97
C LEU A 92 0.64 25.80 19.05
N PRO A 93 -0.06 24.80 19.61
CA PRO A 93 0.49 23.46 19.76
C PRO A 93 1.06 23.03 18.42
N LYS A 94 2.34 22.63 18.43
CA LYS A 94 3.01 22.04 17.26
C LYS A 94 2.06 20.99 16.68
N ASP A 95 1.86 21.04 15.37
CA ASP A 95 0.99 20.10 14.65
C ASP A 95 1.20 18.68 15.15
N CYS A 96 0.11 17.96 15.45
CA CYS A 96 0.20 16.58 15.92
C CYS A 96 0.63 15.69 14.74
N PRO A 97 1.80 15.02 14.80
CA PRO A 97 2.28 14.20 13.69
C PRO A 97 1.43 12.93 13.47
N VAL A 98 0.51 12.62 14.39
CA VAL A 98 -0.39 11.47 14.28
C VAL A 98 -1.82 11.97 14.10
N SER A 99 -2.34 11.83 12.88
CA SER A 99 -3.72 12.17 12.54
C SER A 99 -4.18 11.30 11.37
N SER A 100 -4.80 10.15 11.67
CA SER A 100 -5.35 9.23 10.68
C SER A 100 -6.70 8.71 11.17
N TYR A 101 -7.72 8.80 10.32
CA TYR A 101 -9.12 8.46 10.67
C TYR A 101 -9.68 7.30 9.86
N ASN A 102 -8.98 6.89 8.79
CA ASN A 102 -9.36 5.83 7.87
C ASN A 102 -8.14 5.38 7.04
N GLU A 103 -8.35 4.40 6.18
CA GLU A 103 -7.31 3.73 5.40
C GLU A 103 -7.12 4.25 3.96
N TRP A 104 -7.84 5.30 3.53
CA TRP A 104 -7.86 5.75 2.13
C TRP A 104 -7.58 7.23 1.90
N ASP A 105 -7.62 8.06 2.94
CA ASP A 105 -7.17 9.45 2.86
C ASP A 105 -5.69 9.51 2.45
N PRO A 106 -5.23 10.63 1.84
CA PRO A 106 -3.85 10.76 1.37
C PRO A 106 -2.83 10.44 2.48
N LEU A 107 -1.91 9.53 2.18
CA LEU A 107 -0.89 9.07 3.12
C LEU A 107 0.26 10.08 3.20
N GLU A 108 0.51 10.64 4.40
CA GLU A 108 1.58 11.62 4.63
C GLU A 108 2.82 11.01 5.30
N GLU A 109 2.63 10.17 6.33
CA GLU A 109 3.70 9.48 7.06
C GLU A 109 3.32 8.03 7.38
N VAL A 110 4.27 7.10 7.28
CA VAL A 110 4.07 5.67 7.54
C VAL A 110 5.27 5.02 8.21
N ILE A 111 5.00 4.08 9.12
CA ILE A 111 6.02 3.19 9.69
C ILE A 111 6.05 1.90 8.89
N VAL A 112 7.22 1.56 8.34
CA VAL A 112 7.43 0.29 7.62
C VAL A 112 8.29 -0.64 8.46
N GLY A 113 7.86 -1.88 8.60
CA GLY A 113 8.53 -2.90 9.41
C GLY A 113 9.93 -3.29 8.94
N ARG A 114 10.54 -4.20 9.69
CA ARG A 114 11.84 -4.81 9.43
C ARG A 114 11.70 -6.33 9.42
N ALA A 115 12.42 -6.97 8.51
CA ALA A 115 12.52 -8.43 8.44
C ALA A 115 13.84 -8.95 9.01
N GLU A 116 14.78 -8.05 9.30
CA GLU A 116 16.07 -8.34 9.88
C GLU A 116 15.91 -9.08 11.22
N ASN A 117 16.70 -10.12 11.42
CA ASN A 117 16.76 -10.90 12.66
C ASN A 117 15.44 -11.55 13.10
N ALA A 118 14.44 -11.67 12.22
CA ALA A 118 13.19 -12.32 12.57
C ALA A 118 13.43 -13.77 13.05
N CYS A 119 12.83 -14.11 14.19
CA CYS A 119 12.97 -15.41 14.84
C CYS A 119 11.68 -16.22 14.72
N VAL A 120 11.83 -17.54 14.54
CA VAL A 120 10.69 -18.45 14.57
C VAL A 120 10.20 -18.53 16.01
N PRO A 121 8.92 -18.23 16.29
CA PRO A 121 8.41 -18.28 17.65
C PRO A 121 8.46 -19.72 18.20
N PRO A 122 8.70 -19.91 19.51
CA PRO A 122 8.56 -21.21 20.16
C PRO A 122 7.17 -21.83 19.89
N PHE A 123 7.10 -23.15 19.69
CA PHE A 123 5.85 -23.82 19.34
C PHE A 123 4.96 -24.06 20.57
N THR A 124 4.31 -22.99 21.01
CA THR A 124 3.33 -22.94 22.10
C THR A 124 1.90 -23.14 21.59
N VAL A 125 0.93 -23.27 22.49
CA VAL A 125 -0.48 -23.53 22.14
C VAL A 125 -1.06 -22.39 21.30
N GLU A 126 -0.71 -21.14 21.58
CA GLU A 126 -1.16 -19.99 20.79
C GLU A 126 -0.56 -19.96 19.39
N VAL A 127 0.70 -20.38 19.21
CA VAL A 127 1.31 -20.47 17.87
C VAL A 127 0.65 -21.59 17.08
N LYS A 128 0.37 -22.73 17.72
CA LYS A 128 -0.33 -23.85 17.10
C LYS A 128 -1.73 -23.47 16.64
N ALA A 129 -2.48 -22.70 17.44
CA ALA A 129 -3.84 -22.28 17.11
C ALA A 129 -3.92 -21.26 15.96
N ASN A 130 -2.85 -20.49 15.73
CA ASN A 130 -2.81 -19.44 14.70
C ASN A 130 -2.06 -19.84 13.42
N THR A 131 -1.61 -21.09 13.30
CA THR A 131 -0.82 -21.57 12.16
C THR A 131 -1.37 -22.85 11.58
N TYR A 132 -1.28 -22.99 10.25
CA TYR A 132 -1.72 -24.20 9.55
C TYR A 132 -0.88 -25.42 9.94
N GLU A 133 -1.56 -26.58 10.06
CA GLU A 133 -0.95 -27.84 10.52
C GLU A 133 0.28 -28.26 9.71
N LYS A 134 0.26 -27.96 8.40
CA LYS A 134 1.38 -28.17 7.47
C LYS A 134 2.70 -27.62 7.98
N TYR A 135 2.67 -26.51 8.73
CA TYR A 135 3.87 -25.82 9.20
C TYR A 135 4.23 -26.14 10.66
N TRP A 136 3.41 -26.91 11.39
CA TRP A 136 3.73 -27.26 12.78
C TRP A 136 5.10 -27.94 12.95
N PRO A 137 5.53 -28.89 12.07
CA PRO A 137 6.86 -29.48 12.20
C PRO A 137 8.00 -28.45 12.04
N PHE A 138 7.78 -27.40 11.25
CA PHE A 138 8.74 -26.32 11.10
C PHE A 138 8.90 -25.54 12.41
N TYR A 139 7.80 -25.13 13.05
CA TYR A 139 7.87 -24.42 14.34
C TYR A 139 8.43 -25.29 15.47
N GLN A 140 8.09 -26.58 15.49
CA GLN A 140 8.64 -27.53 16.48
C GLN A 140 10.16 -27.67 16.36
N LYS A 141 10.68 -27.67 15.13
CA LYS A 141 12.11 -27.84 14.86
C LYS A 141 12.91 -26.54 14.96
N HIS A 142 12.32 -25.43 14.56
CA HIS A 142 13.03 -24.15 14.39
C HIS A 142 12.66 -23.10 15.43
N GLY A 143 11.74 -23.36 16.36
CA GLY A 143 11.35 -22.42 17.41
C GLY A 143 12.55 -21.91 18.21
N GLY A 144 12.68 -20.58 18.33
CA GLY A 144 13.80 -19.89 18.96
C GLY A 144 15.01 -19.64 18.04
N HIS A 145 15.00 -20.16 16.81
CA HIS A 145 16.03 -19.88 15.81
C HIS A 145 15.58 -18.83 14.80
N TYR A 146 16.53 -18.20 14.12
CA TYR A 146 16.25 -17.30 13.00
C TYR A 146 15.53 -18.02 11.85
N PHE A 147 14.67 -17.27 11.15
CA PHE A 147 14.18 -17.71 9.85
C PHE A 147 15.34 -17.91 8.85
N PRO A 148 15.15 -18.75 7.82
CA PRO A 148 16.17 -18.98 6.79
C PRO A 148 16.73 -17.66 6.23
N LYS A 149 18.04 -17.46 6.35
CA LYS A 149 18.71 -16.19 6.01
C LYS A 149 18.47 -15.76 4.57
N ASP A 150 18.39 -16.70 3.63
CA ASP A 150 18.14 -16.41 2.22
C ASP A 150 16.74 -15.84 1.99
N HIS A 151 15.75 -16.26 2.78
CA HIS A 151 14.40 -15.70 2.73
C HIS A 151 14.37 -14.30 3.33
N LEU A 152 15.04 -14.10 4.47
CA LEU A 152 15.15 -12.79 5.11
C LEU A 152 15.82 -11.78 4.19
N LYS A 153 16.91 -12.15 3.51
CA LYS A 153 17.61 -11.27 2.57
C LYS A 153 16.71 -10.80 1.43
N LYS A 154 15.86 -11.67 0.89
CA LYS A 154 14.89 -11.32 -0.16
C LYS A 154 13.81 -10.38 0.38
N ALA A 155 13.22 -10.71 1.53
CA ALA A 155 12.21 -9.89 2.18
C ALA A 155 12.72 -8.48 2.51
N VAL A 156 13.94 -8.36 3.03
CA VAL A 156 14.58 -7.06 3.27
C VAL A 156 14.69 -6.27 1.96
N THR A 157 15.15 -6.91 0.89
CA THR A 157 15.27 -6.25 -0.43
C THR A 157 13.92 -5.73 -0.94
N GLU A 158 12.85 -6.54 -0.81
CA GLU A 158 11.49 -6.17 -1.21
C GLU A 158 10.96 -4.99 -0.38
N ILE A 159 11.19 -5.02 0.94
CA ILE A 159 10.75 -3.95 1.86
C ILE A 159 11.51 -2.65 1.61
N GLU A 160 12.82 -2.70 1.33
CA GLU A 160 13.59 -1.50 0.98
C GLU A 160 13.07 -0.87 -0.32
N GLU A 161 12.74 -1.69 -1.32
CA GLU A 161 12.17 -1.17 -2.56
C GLU A 161 10.77 -0.58 -2.37
N MET A 162 9.93 -1.20 -1.53
CA MET A 162 8.65 -0.61 -1.12
C MET A 162 8.85 0.75 -0.45
N CYS A 163 9.86 0.90 0.43
CA CYS A 163 10.19 2.18 1.06
C CYS A 163 10.63 3.23 0.04
N ASN A 164 11.39 2.83 -0.99
CA ASN A 164 11.80 3.73 -2.07
C ASN A 164 10.60 4.26 -2.85
N ILE A 165 9.66 3.37 -3.20
CA ILE A 165 8.42 3.72 -3.90
C ILE A 165 7.60 4.71 -3.06
N LEU A 166 7.39 4.44 -1.78
CA LEU A 166 6.64 5.34 -0.88
C LEU A 166 7.26 6.74 -0.79
N LYS A 167 8.59 6.84 -0.66
CA LYS A 167 9.31 8.12 -0.67
C LYS A 167 9.16 8.85 -2.00
N MET A 168 9.16 8.12 -3.12
CA MET A 168 8.95 8.71 -4.44
C MET A 168 7.54 9.26 -4.63
N GLU A 169 6.54 8.68 -3.95
CA GLU A 169 5.17 9.19 -3.91
C GLU A 169 4.99 10.35 -2.90
N GLY A 170 6.06 10.78 -2.23
CA GLY A 170 6.03 11.91 -1.29
C GLY A 170 5.69 11.55 0.16
N VAL A 171 5.63 10.25 0.49
CA VAL A 171 5.32 9.78 1.84
C VAL A 171 6.57 9.77 2.72
N THR A 172 6.46 10.29 3.94
CA THR A 172 7.51 10.17 4.96
C THR A 172 7.56 8.75 5.50
N VAL A 173 8.71 8.08 5.38
CA VAL A 173 8.87 6.69 5.85
C VAL A 173 9.74 6.63 7.10
N ARG A 174 9.18 6.11 8.18
CA ARG A 174 9.89 5.78 9.43
C ARG A 174 10.17 4.27 9.48
N ARG A 175 11.31 3.89 10.07
CA ARG A 175 11.69 2.49 10.25
C ARG A 175 11.97 2.24 11.74
N PRO A 176 11.56 1.09 12.30
CA PRO A 176 11.94 0.71 13.66
C PRO A 176 13.45 0.48 13.75
N ASP A 177 14.01 0.53 14.95
CA ASP A 177 15.42 0.21 15.15
C ASP A 177 15.68 -1.29 14.96
N PRO A 178 16.85 -1.70 14.44
CA PRO A 178 17.23 -3.10 14.39
C PRO A 178 17.39 -3.67 15.81
N ILE A 179 16.64 -4.73 16.12
CA ILE A 179 16.67 -5.43 17.40
C ILE A 179 17.11 -6.88 17.17
N ASP A 180 17.79 -7.46 18.17
CA ASP A 180 18.04 -8.89 18.23
C ASP A 180 16.86 -9.60 18.90
N TRP A 181 16.03 -10.27 18.08
CA TRP A 181 14.86 -11.01 18.56
C TRP A 181 15.19 -12.37 19.18
N SER A 182 16.44 -12.82 19.10
CA SER A 182 16.87 -14.09 19.72
C SER A 182 17.08 -13.97 21.22
N LEU A 183 17.11 -12.75 21.76
CA LEU A 183 17.29 -12.51 23.18
C LEU A 183 16.10 -13.05 23.98
N LYS A 184 16.41 -13.90 24.97
CA LYS A 184 15.42 -14.41 25.91
C LYS A 184 15.10 -13.33 26.95
N TYR A 185 13.82 -13.10 27.17
CA TYR A 185 13.32 -12.27 28.26
C TYR A 185 12.44 -13.10 29.18
N LYS A 186 12.42 -12.72 30.46
CA LYS A 186 11.71 -13.42 31.50
C LYS A 186 10.88 -12.43 32.31
N THR A 187 9.61 -12.75 32.46
CA THR A 187 8.68 -12.09 33.39
C THR A 187 8.42 -13.04 34.57
N PRO A 188 7.74 -12.60 35.65
CA PRO A 188 7.37 -13.50 36.74
C PRO A 188 6.56 -14.72 36.30
N ASP A 189 5.75 -14.58 35.24
CA ASP A 189 4.79 -15.60 34.81
C ASP A 189 5.31 -16.50 33.68
N PHE A 190 6.21 -15.99 32.83
CA PHE A 190 6.72 -16.76 31.68
C PHE A 190 8.10 -16.30 31.18
N GLU A 191 8.74 -17.16 30.39
CA GLU A 191 9.99 -16.88 29.67
C GLU A 191 9.78 -17.15 28.17
N SER A 192 10.28 -16.27 27.31
CA SER A 192 10.20 -16.41 25.85
C SER A 192 11.37 -15.73 25.16
N THR A 193 11.59 -16.05 23.89
CA THR A 193 12.37 -15.22 22.96
C THR A 193 11.46 -14.20 22.29
N GLY A 194 12.06 -13.21 21.61
CA GLY A 194 11.36 -12.32 20.70
C GLY A 194 10.69 -13.08 19.54
N LYS A 195 9.71 -12.43 18.91
CA LYS A 195 8.97 -12.92 17.74
C LYS A 195 9.25 -12.01 16.56
#